data_AF-A0A969H1S0-F1
#
_entry.id   AF-A0A969H1S0-F1
#
_cell.length_a   1.000
_cell.length_b   1.000
_cell.length_c   1.000
_cell.angle_alpha   90.00
_cell.angle_beta   90.00
_cell.angle_gamma   90.00
#
_symmetry.space_group_name_H-M   'P 1'
#
loop_
_entity.id
_entity.type
_entity.pdbx_description
1 polymer ?
#
loop_
_entity_poly.entity_id
_entity_poly.type
_entity_poly.pdbx_seq_one_letter_code
_entity_poly.pdbx_strand_id
1 'polypeptide(L)' 'MRAIKVMGTINDQGQLALDQPLEVAQNSRVEVIVLIQESSEDDVSKEEILSDFRQAWHEAMTGQTVPVAQLWEDIEHG' A
#
# COMPACT_ATOMS: atom_id res chain seq x y z
N MET A 1 -20.52 13.49 -9.65
CA MET A 1 -19.39 12.70 -10.18
C MET A 1 -19.60 11.25 -9.80
N ARG A 2 -19.34 10.30 -10.71
CA ARG A 2 -19.46 8.85 -10.46
C ARG A 2 -18.15 8.19 -10.85
N ALA A 3 -17.58 7.39 -9.96
CA ALA A 3 -16.38 6.60 -10.25
C ALA A 3 -16.78 5.26 -10.89
N ILE A 4 -16.02 4.84 -11.90
CA ILE A 4 -16.14 3.53 -12.54
C ILE A 4 -14.77 2.86 -12.45
N LYS A 5 -14.69 1.66 -11.87
CA LYS A 5 -13.47 0.86 -11.82
C LYS A 5 -13.55 -0.21 -12.91
N VAL A 6 -12.60 -0.19 -13.82
CA VAL A 6 -12.38 -1.22 -14.85
C VAL A 6 -10.88 -1.53 -14.93
N MET A 7 -10.56 -2.72 -15.40
CA MET A 7 -9.18 -3.09 -15.68
C MET A 7 -8.75 -2.51 -17.04
N GLY A 8 -7.46 -2.22 -17.12
CA GLY A 8 -6.83 -1.75 -18.34
C GLY A 8 -5.32 -1.94 -18.24
N THR A 9 -4.69 -1.96 -19.39
CA THR A 9 -3.25 -2.16 -19.54
C THR A 9 -2.61 -0.87 -20.04
N ILE A 10 -1.49 -0.49 -19.43
CA ILE A 10 -0.60 0.54 -19.98
C ILE A 10 0.47 -0.18 -20.80
N ASN A 11 0.57 0.15 -22.09
CA ASN A 11 1.60 -0.41 -22.96
C ASN A 11 2.94 0.31 -22.80
N ASP A 12 3.99 -0.21 -23.47
CA ASP A 12 5.35 0.35 -23.42
C ASP A 12 5.46 1.79 -23.95
N GLN A 13 4.43 2.29 -24.65
CA GLN A 13 4.34 3.67 -25.14
C GLN A 13 3.57 4.59 -24.19
N GLY A 14 3.15 4.09 -23.02
CA GLY A 14 2.39 4.84 -22.01
C GLY A 14 0.91 5.05 -22.36
N GLN A 15 0.36 4.30 -23.32
CA GLN A 15 -1.06 4.40 -23.69
C GLN A 15 -1.89 3.46 -22.82
N LEU A 16 -2.98 3.99 -22.24
CA LEU A 16 -3.97 3.21 -21.51
C LEU A 16 -4.98 2.59 -22.48
N ALA A 17 -5.06 1.26 -22.51
CA ALA A 17 -6.12 0.52 -23.16
C ALA A 17 -7.02 -0.12 -22.08
N LEU A 18 -8.32 0.09 -22.16
CA LEU A 18 -9.28 -0.58 -21.27
C LEU A 18 -9.56 -1.98 -21.80
N ASP A 19 -9.64 -2.98 -20.91
CA ASP A 19 -9.94 -4.36 -21.30
C ASP A 19 -11.38 -4.51 -21.79
N GLN A 20 -12.25 -3.59 -21.35
CA GLN A 20 -13.65 -3.50 -21.76
C GLN A 20 -14.10 -2.04 -21.91
N PRO A 21 -15.06 -1.74 -22.80
CA PRO A 21 -15.63 -0.41 -22.94
C PRO A 21 -16.29 0.10 -21.64
N LEU A 22 -16.26 1.41 -21.43
CA LEU A 22 -17.06 2.05 -20.38
C LEU A 22 -18.50 2.16 -20.84
N GLU A 23 -19.43 1.60 -20.06
CA GLU A 23 -20.88 1.74 -20.29
C GLU A 23 -21.36 3.12 -19.82
N VAL A 24 -21.07 4.14 -20.63
CA VAL A 24 -21.56 5.51 -20.43
C VAL A 24 -22.68 5.81 -21.41
N ALA A 25 -23.75 6.44 -20.91
CA ALA A 25 -24.96 6.70 -21.70
C ALA A 25 -24.76 7.72 -22.83
N GLN A 26 -23.70 8.53 -22.76
CA GLN A 26 -23.45 9.62 -23.71
C GLN A 26 -21.95 9.83 -23.91
N ASN A 27 -21.58 10.26 -25.12
CA ASN A 27 -20.22 10.68 -25.42
C ASN A 27 -19.90 11.95 -24.62
N SER A 28 -18.87 11.89 -23.79
CA SER A 28 -18.48 12.98 -22.90
C SER A 28 -17.00 12.89 -22.54
N ARG A 29 -16.39 14.03 -22.22
CA ARG A 29 -15.03 14.09 -21.68
C ARG A 29 -15.05 13.63 -20.22
N VAL A 30 -14.11 12.75 -19.87
CA VAL A 30 -13.97 12.19 -18.52
C VAL A 30 -12.58 12.49 -17.96
N GLU A 31 -12.48 12.53 -16.63
CA GLU A 31 -11.21 12.52 -15.90
C GLU A 31 -10.82 11.07 -15.60
N VAL A 32 -9.55 10.71 -15.84
CA VAL A 32 -9.03 9.35 -15.66
C VAL A 32 -8.01 9.36 -14.54
N ILE A 33 -8.21 8.50 -13.53
CA ILE A 33 -7.25 8.26 -12.45
C ILE A 33 -6.69 6.85 -12.65
N VAL A 34 -5.38 6.74 -12.79
CA VAL A 34 -4.68 5.47 -12.95
C VAL A 34 -4.04 5.08 -11.62
N LEU A 35 -4.31 3.86 -11.16
CA LEU A 35 -3.67 3.28 -9.98
C LEU A 35 -2.65 2.25 -10.47
N ILE A 36 -1.36 2.58 -10.34
CA ILE A 36 -0.26 1.64 -10.60
C ILE A 36 0.10 1.01 -9.26
N GLN A 37 0.09 -0.32 -9.20
CA GLN A 37 0.64 -1.01 -8.03
C GLN A 37 2.15 -0.87 -8.12
N GLU A 38 2.73 -0.15 -7.17
CA GLU A 38 4.17 -0.23 -6.94
C GLU A 38 4.45 -1.69 -6.55
N SER A 39 5.34 -2.34 -7.29
CA SER A 39 5.93 -3.58 -6.80
C SER A 39 6.57 -3.21 -5.47
N SER A 40 6.08 -3.78 -4.38
CA SER A 40 6.72 -3.64 -3.08
C SER A 40 8.13 -4.22 -3.20
N GLU A 41 9.10 -3.36 -3.50
CA GLU A 41 10.54 -3.65 -3.40
C GLU A 41 10.98 -3.66 -1.93
N ASP A 42 10.05 -3.55 -0.97
CA ASP A 42 10.26 -4.01 0.40
C ASP A 42 10.27 -5.54 0.38
N ASP A 43 11.40 -6.11 -0.02
CA ASP A 43 11.69 -7.54 -0.11
C ASP A 43 11.85 -8.18 1.28
N VAL A 44 10.96 -7.81 2.21
CA VAL A 44 10.79 -8.49 3.49
C VAL A 44 9.87 -9.67 3.23
N SER A 45 10.43 -10.88 3.29
CA SER A 45 9.67 -12.11 3.11
C SER A 45 8.47 -12.16 4.07
N LYS A 46 7.36 -12.78 3.65
CA LYS A 46 6.16 -12.92 4.50
C LYS A 46 6.50 -13.64 5.81
N GLU A 47 7.47 -14.54 5.75
CA GLU A 47 8.01 -15.28 6.88
C GLU A 47 8.69 -14.36 7.89
N GLU A 48 9.44 -13.37 7.44
CA GLU A 48 10.11 -12.38 8.28
C GLU A 48 9.10 -11.46 8.97
N ILE A 49 8.11 -10.94 8.23
CA ILE A 49 6.99 -10.15 8.81
C ILE A 49 6.25 -10.93 9.91
N LEU A 50 5.97 -12.21 9.66
CA LEU A 50 5.28 -13.06 10.63
C LEU A 50 6.13 -13.38 11.86
N SER A 51 7.45 -13.53 11.68
CA SER A 51 8.40 -13.73 12.77
C SER A 51 8.44 -12.50 13.68
N ASP A 52 8.61 -11.32 13.10
CA ASP A 52 8.67 -10.04 13.81
C ASP A 52 7.38 -9.77 14.58
N PHE A 53 6.23 -10.04 13.95
CA PHE A 53 4.94 -9.88 14.61
C PHE A 53 4.77 -10.81 15.82
N ARG A 54 5.18 -12.09 15.70
CA ARG A 54 5.12 -13.05 16.81
C ARG A 54 6.01 -12.62 17.96
N GLN A 55 7.21 -12.11 17.65
CA GLN A 55 8.14 -11.61 18.65
C GLN A 55 7.56 -10.40 19.39
N ALA A 56 7.12 -9.37 18.66
CA ALA A 56 6.53 -8.18 19.26
C ALA A 56 5.27 -8.51 20.10
N TRP A 57 4.46 -9.46 19.64
CA TRP A 57 3.30 -9.94 20.41
C TRP A 57 3.71 -10.64 21.71
N HIS A 58 4.74 -11.49 21.67
CA HIS A 58 5.27 -12.15 22.86
C HIS A 58 5.85 -11.13 23.86
N GLU A 59 6.61 -10.16 23.38
CA GLU A 59 7.18 -9.08 24.19
C GLU A 59 6.08 -8.26 24.88
N ALA A 60 5.02 -7.87 24.16
CA ALA A 60 3.86 -7.19 24.72
C ALA A 60 3.15 -8.03 25.80
N MET A 61 2.93 -9.31 25.55
CA MET A 61 2.27 -10.21 26.50
C MET A 61 3.11 -10.53 27.73
N THR A 62 4.42 -10.43 27.64
CA THR A 62 5.36 -10.71 28.74
C THR A 62 5.85 -9.45 29.46
N GLY A 63 5.40 -8.27 29.03
CA GLY A 63 5.81 -6.98 29.60
C GLY A 63 7.25 -6.60 29.25
N GLN A 64 7.87 -7.25 28.26
CA GLN A 64 9.18 -6.89 27.69
C GLN A 64 9.02 -5.73 26.71
N THR A 65 8.41 -4.64 27.16
CA THR A 65 8.11 -3.44 26.36
C THR A 65 8.80 -2.22 26.95
N VAL A 66 9.27 -1.32 26.10
CA VAL A 66 9.80 -0.01 26.55
C VAL A 66 8.66 1.00 26.62
N PRO A 67 8.48 1.75 27.72
CA PRO A 67 7.52 2.85 27.79
C PRO A 67 7.82 3.92 26.73
N VAL A 68 6.76 4.43 26.09
CA VAL A 68 6.90 5.46 25.04
C VAL A 68 7.65 6.70 25.54
N ALA A 69 7.47 7.10 26.80
CA ALA A 69 8.19 8.24 27.38
C ALA A 69 9.72 8.04 27.37
N GLN A 70 10.19 6.81 27.59
CA GLN A 70 11.60 6.46 27.62
C GLN A 70 12.22 6.41 26.22
N LEU A 71 11.44 6.07 25.19
CA LEU A 71 11.90 6.11 23.80
C LEU A 71 12.31 7.52 23.34
N TRP A 72 11.64 8.56 23.84
CA TRP A 72 11.96 9.94 23.49
C TRP A 72 13.23 10.44 24.17
N GLU A 73 13.49 10.01 25.41
CA GLU A 73 14.71 10.36 26.14
C GLU A 73 15.97 9.83 25.43
N ASP A 74 15.91 8.62 24.88
CA ASP A 74 17.01 8.00 24.13
C ASP A 74 17.27 8.69 22.78
N ILE A 75 16.23 9.24 22.13
CA ILE A 75 16.37 9.98 20.85
C ILE A 75 16.98 11.37 21.08
N GLU A 76 16.68 12.02 22.21
CA GLU A 76 17.20 13.36 22.53
C GLU A 76 18.67 13.34 22.98
N HIS A 77 19.19 12.20 23.43
CA HIS A 77 20.53 12.08 24.03
C HIS A 77 21.49 11.11 23.29
N GLY A 78 21.07 10.51 22.17
CA GLY A 78 21.90 9.65 21.30
C GLY A 78 22.47 10.38 20.09
#